data_AF-A0A849S5B4-F1
#
_entry.id   AF-A0A849S5B4-F1
#
_cell.length_a   1.000
_cell.length_b   1.000
_cell.length_c   1.000
_cell.angle_alpha   90.00
_cell.angle_beta   90.00
_cell.angle_gamma   90.00
#
_symmetry.space_group_name_H-M   'P 1'
#
loop_
_entity.id
_entity.type
_entity.pdbx_description
1 polymer ?
#
loop_
_entity_poly.entity_id
_entity_poly.type
_entity_poly.pdbx_seq_one_letter_code
_entity_poly.pdbx_strand_id
1 'polypeptide(L)'
;PKQVISHIAENLLQHYAGLALTDNYAMYQHLMDYWAETMQDDCYELAADGWPAGNEVKRLAKITKKGDKEISKPVLGLEGLEGRLIPPALIIQRYFASQQQHLDELAALAETLSAQQDELREEYGGEDGLLSNASDDKGKISKANLQKAIKELGKRHTDNAEEYDLLHRYKTLMDKEAELQTQSKTAKAELEKLVIAQYPQLTVDEIKTLVVDDKWLHSIRQRLTTEMDNISHRLTQRIKELAERYGTPLPKQTADVDSLETKVMAHLASMGFTL
;
A
#
# COMPACT_ATOMS: atom_id res chain seq x y z
N PRO A 1 3.85 13.77 30.08
CA PRO A 1 3.05 13.42 28.89
C PRO A 1 1.65 14.08 28.82
N LYS A 2 0.73 13.81 29.77
CA LYS A 2 -0.68 14.29 29.70
C LYS A 2 -0.85 15.82 29.66
N GLN A 3 0.02 16.57 30.33
CA GLN A 3 0.00 18.04 30.27
C GLN A 3 0.40 18.58 28.89
N VAL A 4 1.32 17.92 28.20
CA VAL A 4 1.82 18.34 26.88
C VAL A 4 0.72 18.22 25.83
N ILE A 5 0.05 17.06 25.76
CA ILE A 5 -1.04 16.86 24.80
C ILE A 5 -2.22 17.79 25.08
N SER A 6 -2.56 18.04 26.34
CA SER A 6 -3.63 18.99 26.70
C SER A 6 -3.34 20.39 26.14
N HIS A 7 -2.11 20.87 26.28
CA HIS A 7 -1.72 22.18 25.76
C HIS A 7 -1.74 22.23 24.23
N ILE A 8 -1.20 21.21 23.57
CA ILE A 8 -1.18 21.15 22.09
C ILE A 8 -2.61 21.08 21.55
N ALA A 9 -3.46 20.26 22.14
CA ALA A 9 -4.84 20.05 21.70
C ALA A 9 -5.70 21.30 21.92
N GLU A 10 -5.51 22.03 23.03
CA GLU A 10 -6.21 23.29 23.28
C GLU A 10 -5.77 24.39 22.30
N ASN A 11 -4.46 24.51 22.03
CA ASN A 11 -3.95 25.44 21.02
C ASN A 11 -4.51 25.13 19.62
N LEU A 12 -4.62 23.84 19.27
CA LEU A 12 -5.18 23.41 18.00
C LEU A 12 -6.66 23.76 17.89
N LEU A 13 -7.46 23.51 18.93
CA LEU A 13 -8.87 23.91 18.97
C LEU A 13 -9.06 25.42 18.79
N GLN A 14 -8.23 26.22 19.45
CA GLN A 14 -8.26 27.67 19.31
C GLN A 14 -7.85 28.12 17.90
N HIS A 15 -6.85 27.48 17.31
CA HIS A 15 -6.38 27.84 15.96
C HIS A 15 -7.43 27.59 14.88
N TYR A 16 -8.18 26.48 14.98
CA TYR A 16 -9.23 26.13 14.03
C TYR A 16 -10.60 26.71 14.40
N ALA A 17 -10.74 27.40 15.53
CA ALA A 17 -11.98 28.04 15.93
C ALA A 17 -12.35 29.17 14.96
N GLY A 18 -13.59 29.13 14.43
CA GLY A 18 -14.12 30.18 13.56
C GLY A 18 -13.76 30.04 12.08
N LEU A 19 -13.06 28.98 11.68
CA LEU A 19 -12.84 28.68 10.27
C LEU A 19 -14.06 27.97 9.67
N ALA A 20 -14.68 28.58 8.65
CA ALA A 20 -15.97 28.15 8.12
C ALA A 20 -15.97 26.76 7.44
N LEU A 21 -14.82 26.30 6.95
CA LEU A 21 -14.69 25.05 6.20
C LEU A 21 -14.18 23.88 7.03
N THR A 22 -13.62 24.13 8.22
CA THR A 22 -12.98 23.10 9.04
C THR A 22 -13.70 22.93 10.36
N ASP A 23 -13.95 21.68 10.75
CA ASP A 23 -14.49 21.36 12.07
C ASP A 23 -13.33 21.24 13.07
N ASN A 24 -13.27 22.15 14.05
CA ASN A 24 -12.21 22.15 15.05
C ASN A 24 -12.24 20.89 15.94
N TYR A 25 -13.40 20.29 16.17
CA TYR A 25 -13.50 19.01 16.88
C TYR A 25 -12.98 17.84 16.05
N ALA A 26 -13.18 17.87 14.73
CA ALA A 26 -12.59 16.86 13.84
C ALA A 26 -11.05 16.96 13.87
N MET A 27 -10.48 18.17 13.81
CA MET A 27 -9.02 18.36 13.90
C MET A 27 -8.47 17.93 15.25
N TYR A 28 -9.19 18.21 16.34
CA TYR A 28 -8.87 17.71 17.68
C TYR A 28 -8.90 16.18 17.72
N GLN A 29 -9.93 15.55 17.15
CA GLN A 29 -10.06 14.10 17.13
C GLN A 29 -8.89 13.44 16.39
N HIS A 30 -8.49 13.95 15.23
CA HIS A 30 -7.34 13.46 14.47
C HIS A 30 -6.04 13.48 15.29
N LEU A 31 -5.82 14.55 16.05
CA LEU A 31 -4.67 14.64 16.96
C LEU A 31 -4.78 13.64 18.11
N MET A 32 -5.96 13.51 18.73
CA MET A 32 -6.16 12.63 19.88
C MET A 32 -6.10 11.15 19.52
N ASP A 33 -6.56 10.78 18.32
CA ASP A 33 -6.43 9.43 17.79
C ASP A 33 -4.96 9.09 17.58
N TYR A 34 -4.21 9.99 16.92
CA TYR A 34 -2.76 9.80 16.75
C TYR A 34 -2.00 9.76 18.07
N TRP A 35 -2.43 10.58 19.04
CA TRP A 35 -1.91 10.53 20.40
C TRP A 35 -2.08 9.15 21.02
N ALA A 36 -3.29 8.61 21.00
CA ALA A 36 -3.59 7.32 21.60
C ALA A 36 -2.89 6.15 20.88
N GLU A 37 -2.74 6.24 19.56
CA GLU A 37 -2.15 5.18 18.73
C GLU A 37 -0.61 5.12 18.79
N THR A 38 0.08 6.25 18.96
CA THR A 38 1.55 6.29 18.80
C THR A 38 2.23 7.31 19.70
N MET A 39 1.84 8.59 19.63
CA MET A 39 2.61 9.68 20.25
C MET A 39 2.62 9.59 21.79
N GLN A 40 1.59 8.99 22.39
CA GLN A 40 1.53 8.76 23.83
C GLN A 40 2.68 7.87 24.30
N ASP A 41 2.90 6.73 23.65
CA ASP A 41 3.92 5.76 24.02
C ASP A 41 5.31 6.37 23.85
N ASP A 42 5.56 7.05 22.72
CA ASP A 42 6.81 7.77 22.51
C ASP A 42 7.06 8.84 23.59
N CYS A 43 6.02 9.56 24.03
CA CYS A 43 6.15 10.54 25.11
C CYS A 43 6.45 9.91 26.47
N TYR A 44 6.00 8.68 26.73
CA TYR A 44 6.39 7.95 27.94
C TYR A 44 7.82 7.46 27.87
N GLU A 45 8.25 6.93 26.71
CA GLU A 45 9.63 6.52 26.46
C GLU A 45 10.61 7.69 26.63
N LEU A 46 10.28 8.86 26.06
CA LEU A 46 11.06 10.09 26.24
C LEU A 46 11.07 10.58 27.69
N ALA A 47 10.00 10.37 28.46
CA ALA A 47 9.95 10.76 29.87
C ALA A 47 10.81 9.83 30.75
N ALA A 48 10.95 8.56 30.37
CA ALA A 48 11.72 7.57 31.09
C ALA A 48 13.23 7.69 30.80
N ASP A 49 13.60 7.59 29.51
CA ASP A 49 15.00 7.43 29.09
C ASP A 49 15.52 8.59 28.22
N GLY A 50 14.67 9.58 27.96
CA GLY A 50 15.02 10.75 27.15
C GLY A 50 15.24 10.42 25.67
N TRP A 51 15.81 11.38 24.95
CA TRP A 51 16.13 11.24 23.54
C TRP A 51 17.06 10.06 23.19
N PRO A 52 18.03 9.66 24.03
CA PRO A 52 18.88 8.49 23.74
C PRO A 52 18.12 7.17 23.55
N ALA A 53 16.87 7.05 24.00
CA ALA A 53 16.01 5.90 23.69
C ALA A 53 15.84 5.68 22.17
N GLY A 54 16.02 6.73 21.35
CA GLY A 54 15.98 6.65 19.90
C GLY A 54 17.18 5.92 19.26
N ASN A 55 18.25 5.67 20.01
CA ASN A 55 19.40 4.89 19.55
C ASN A 55 19.18 3.37 19.63
N GLU A 56 18.03 2.93 20.15
CA GLU A 56 17.74 1.51 20.36
C GLU A 56 16.84 0.95 19.26
N VAL A 57 17.28 -0.17 18.70
CA VAL A 57 16.47 -1.03 17.82
C VAL A 57 16.41 -2.43 18.40
N LYS A 58 15.19 -2.97 18.50
CA LYS A 58 14.90 -4.30 19.02
C LYS A 58 14.51 -5.23 17.88
N ARG A 59 14.75 -6.52 18.11
CA ARG A 59 14.32 -7.59 17.20
C ARG A 59 13.01 -8.17 17.73
N LEU A 60 11.96 -8.09 16.93
CA LEU A 60 10.69 -8.73 17.22
C LEU A 60 10.85 -10.25 17.29
N ALA A 61 10.13 -10.86 18.21
CA ALA A 61 10.08 -12.30 18.35
C ALA A 61 8.63 -12.79 18.31
N LYS A 62 8.36 -13.78 17.46
CA LYS A 62 7.06 -14.44 17.37
C LYS A 62 7.01 -15.57 18.38
N ILE A 63 6.08 -15.47 19.33
CA ILE A 63 5.82 -16.54 20.30
C ILE A 63 4.89 -17.55 19.63
N THR A 64 5.33 -18.81 19.55
CA THR A 64 4.52 -19.93 19.08
C THR A 64 4.38 -20.95 20.20
N LYS A 65 3.14 -21.35 20.50
CA LYS A 65 2.88 -22.43 21.46
C LYS A 65 2.92 -23.76 20.72
N LYS A 66 3.83 -24.65 21.13
CA LYS A 66 3.85 -26.05 20.68
C LYS A 66 3.68 -26.93 21.92
N GLY A 67 2.43 -27.17 22.32
CA GLY A 67 2.10 -27.77 23.62
C GLY A 67 2.27 -26.78 24.78
N ASP A 68 2.74 -27.26 25.95
CA ASP A 68 2.99 -26.46 27.17
C ASP A 68 4.28 -25.61 27.14
N LYS A 69 5.04 -25.62 26.04
CA LYS A 69 6.26 -24.83 25.89
C LYS A 69 6.07 -23.68 24.92
N GLU A 70 6.34 -22.47 25.40
CA GLU A 70 6.43 -21.27 24.57
C GLU A 70 7.78 -21.26 23.84
N ILE A 71 7.73 -21.23 22.50
CA ILE A 71 8.90 -21.12 21.64
C ILE A 71 8.90 -19.71 21.06
N SER A 72 9.84 -18.88 21.52
CA SER A 72 10.12 -17.56 20.97
C SER A 72 11.08 -17.69 19.78
N LYS A 73 10.67 -17.28 18.57
CA LYS A 73 11.53 -17.24 17.38
C LYS A 73 11.70 -15.80 16.90
N PRO A 74 12.92 -15.33 16.64
CA PRO A 74 13.13 -14.00 16.09
C PRO A 74 12.54 -13.91 14.69
N VAL A 75 11.82 -12.81 14.42
CA VAL A 75 11.39 -12.47 13.06
C VAL A 75 12.64 -11.98 12.32
N LEU A 76 12.94 -12.59 11.17
CA LEU A 76 14.11 -12.24 10.35
C LEU A 76 13.75 -11.13 9.35
N GLY A 77 14.76 -10.38 8.90
CA GLY A 77 14.56 -9.30 7.94
C GLY A 77 14.24 -7.96 8.59
N LEU A 78 14.07 -6.95 7.73
CA LEU A 78 13.68 -5.59 8.12
C LEU A 78 12.35 -5.54 8.86
N GLU A 79 11.41 -6.43 8.51
CA GLU A 79 10.10 -6.57 9.20
C GLU A 79 10.22 -7.03 10.65
N GLY A 80 11.34 -7.67 11.00
CA GLY A 80 11.63 -8.07 12.37
C GLY A 80 12.27 -6.98 13.21
N LEU A 81 12.58 -5.81 12.65
CA LEU A 81 13.17 -4.70 13.40
C LEU A 81 12.09 -3.75 13.90
N GLU A 82 12.19 -3.39 15.17
CA GLU A 82 11.33 -2.40 15.81
C GLU A 82 12.21 -1.41 16.56
N GLY A 83 12.26 -0.18 16.08
CA GLY A 83 12.97 0.88 16.80
C GLY A 83 12.12 1.40 17.94
N ARG A 84 12.78 1.75 19.05
CA ARG A 84 12.08 2.10 20.30
C ARG A 84 11.30 3.41 20.21
N LEU A 85 11.85 4.41 19.53
CA LEU A 85 11.17 5.68 19.21
C LEU A 85 11.03 5.90 17.70
N ILE A 86 12.04 5.51 16.93
CA ILE A 86 12.12 5.79 15.49
C ILE A 86 11.83 4.48 14.73
N PRO A 87 10.80 4.42 13.87
CA PRO A 87 10.58 3.25 13.02
C PRO A 87 11.75 3.02 12.03
N PRO A 88 12.15 1.76 11.76
CA PRO A 88 13.21 1.45 10.78
C PRO A 88 12.95 2.01 9.38
N ALA A 89 11.68 2.14 8.99
CA ALA A 89 11.28 2.74 7.72
C ALA A 89 11.79 4.19 7.57
N LEU A 90 11.76 5.00 8.65
CA LEU A 90 12.27 6.37 8.61
C LEU A 90 13.79 6.42 8.48
N ILE A 91 14.50 5.50 9.13
CA ILE A 91 15.96 5.37 8.99
C ILE A 91 16.33 5.02 7.55
N ILE A 92 15.61 4.08 6.94
CA ILE A 92 15.81 3.70 5.54
C ILE A 92 15.55 4.89 4.62
N GLN A 93 14.41 5.57 4.80
CA GLN A 93 14.04 6.72 3.98
C GLN A 93 15.06 7.86 4.07
N ARG A 94 15.60 8.13 5.26
CA ARG A 94 16.51 9.24 5.50
C ARG A 94 17.94 8.95 5.05
N TYR A 95 18.47 7.77 5.38
CA TYR A 95 19.90 7.47 5.24
C TYR A 95 20.21 6.44 4.14
N PHE A 96 19.23 5.62 3.76
CA PHE A 96 19.43 4.50 2.85
C PHE A 96 18.45 4.52 1.65
N ALA A 97 18.06 5.71 1.21
CA ALA A 97 17.13 5.90 0.10
C ALA A 97 17.64 5.24 -1.20
N SER A 98 18.94 5.30 -1.47
CA SER A 98 19.54 4.66 -2.66
C SER A 98 19.45 3.13 -2.60
N GLN A 99 19.63 2.53 -1.43
CA GLN A 99 19.50 1.09 -1.23
C GLN A 99 18.04 0.64 -1.34
N GLN A 100 17.11 1.45 -0.81
CA GLN A 100 15.67 1.22 -0.99
C GLN A 100 15.30 1.29 -2.48
N GLN A 101 15.76 2.31 -3.20
CA GLN A 101 15.52 2.45 -4.64
C GLN A 101 16.06 1.25 -5.42
N HIS A 102 17.27 0.77 -5.11
CA HIS A 102 17.81 -0.43 -5.75
C HIS A 102 16.96 -1.68 -5.47
N LEU A 103 16.39 -1.83 -4.27
CA LEU A 103 15.44 -2.91 -3.98
C LEU A 103 14.14 -2.78 -4.76
N ASP A 104 13.64 -1.55 -4.95
CA ASP A 104 12.44 -1.27 -5.72
C ASP A 104 12.67 -1.56 -7.21
N GLU A 105 13.85 -1.22 -7.75
CA GLU A 105 14.27 -1.55 -9.12
C GLU A 105 14.35 -3.07 -9.34
N LEU A 106 14.95 -3.81 -8.39
CA LEU A 106 14.97 -5.27 -8.44
C LEU A 106 13.56 -5.88 -8.39
N ALA A 107 12.65 -5.29 -7.61
CA ALA A 107 11.26 -5.74 -7.53
C ALA A 107 10.51 -5.49 -8.85
N ALA A 108 10.66 -4.30 -9.44
CA ALA A 108 10.05 -3.97 -10.74
C ALA A 108 10.57 -4.88 -11.88
N LEU A 109 11.87 -5.19 -11.87
CA LEU A 109 12.45 -6.14 -12.82
C LEU A 109 11.90 -7.56 -12.62
N ALA A 110 11.73 -8.01 -11.37
CA ALA A 110 11.15 -9.31 -11.08
C ALA A 110 9.68 -9.40 -11.54
N GLU A 111 8.87 -8.36 -11.32
CA GLU A 111 7.50 -8.28 -11.83
C GLU A 111 7.47 -8.33 -13.36
N THR A 112 8.38 -7.62 -14.02
CA THR A 112 8.50 -7.65 -15.49
C THR A 112 8.84 -9.05 -16.01
N LEU A 113 9.77 -9.75 -15.37
CA LEU A 113 10.11 -11.13 -15.75
C LEU A 113 8.95 -12.09 -15.49
N SER A 114 8.22 -11.93 -14.37
CA SER A 114 7.03 -12.73 -14.07
C SER A 114 5.97 -12.53 -15.15
N ALA A 115 5.69 -11.28 -15.53
CA ALA A 115 4.74 -10.97 -16.60
C ALA A 115 5.14 -11.61 -17.94
N GLN A 116 6.43 -11.58 -18.31
CA GLN A 116 6.92 -12.24 -19.52
C GLN A 116 6.79 -13.77 -19.45
N GLN A 117 7.04 -14.37 -18.28
CA GLN A 117 6.85 -15.81 -18.11
C GLN A 117 5.37 -16.20 -18.18
N ASP A 118 4.49 -15.38 -17.62
CA ASP A 118 3.05 -15.58 -17.63
C ASP A 118 2.49 -15.45 -19.05
N GLU A 119 2.91 -14.44 -19.82
CA GLU A 119 2.57 -14.27 -21.24
C GLU A 119 2.98 -15.50 -22.07
N LEU A 120 4.22 -15.96 -21.94
CA LEU A 120 4.68 -17.16 -22.66
C LEU A 120 3.91 -18.42 -22.25
N ARG A 121 3.54 -18.52 -20.97
CA ARG A 121 2.75 -19.66 -20.47
C ARG A 121 1.31 -19.62 -21.00
N GLU A 122 0.69 -18.46 -21.09
CA GLU A 122 -0.66 -18.33 -21.64
C GLU A 122 -0.70 -18.61 -23.14
N GLU A 123 0.29 -18.13 -23.89
CA GLU A 123 0.35 -18.31 -25.35
C GLU A 123 0.77 -19.74 -25.75
N TYR A 124 1.73 -20.34 -25.04
CA TYR A 124 2.36 -21.61 -25.44
C TYR A 124 2.17 -22.77 -24.44
N GLY A 125 1.44 -22.59 -23.34
CA GLY A 125 1.26 -23.61 -22.30
C GLY A 125 0.00 -24.48 -22.43
N GLY A 126 -0.81 -24.29 -23.49
CA GLY A 126 -1.98 -25.13 -23.78
C GLY A 126 -1.62 -26.58 -24.15
N GLU A 127 -2.63 -27.45 -24.28
CA GLU A 127 -2.43 -28.90 -24.53
C GLU A 127 -1.61 -29.20 -25.80
N ASP A 128 -1.70 -28.36 -26.83
CA ASP A 128 -0.90 -28.43 -28.07
C ASP A 128 0.21 -27.36 -28.15
N GLY A 129 0.49 -26.68 -27.04
CA GLY A 129 1.46 -25.59 -26.98
C GLY A 129 2.91 -26.04 -26.89
N LEU A 130 3.85 -25.22 -27.38
CA LEU A 130 5.30 -25.50 -27.36
C LEU A 130 5.90 -25.62 -25.95
N LEU A 131 5.16 -25.25 -24.90
CA LEU A 131 5.56 -25.41 -23.49
C LEU A 131 4.77 -26.51 -22.77
N SER A 132 3.89 -27.25 -23.46
CA SER A 132 3.06 -28.31 -22.86
C SER A 132 3.91 -29.37 -22.15
N ASN A 133 4.98 -29.83 -22.83
CA ASN A 133 5.94 -30.81 -22.31
C ASN A 133 6.69 -30.35 -21.04
N ALA A 134 6.77 -29.03 -20.81
CA ALA A 134 7.43 -28.44 -19.65
C ALA A 134 6.44 -28.08 -18.52
N SER A 135 5.13 -28.10 -18.79
CA SER A 135 4.08 -27.71 -17.86
C SER A 135 3.60 -28.90 -17.03
N ASP A 136 3.20 -28.65 -15.77
CA ASP A 136 2.52 -29.65 -14.94
C ASP A 136 1.00 -29.68 -15.19
N ASP A 137 0.27 -30.59 -14.53
CA ASP A 137 -1.19 -30.72 -14.62
C ASP A 137 -1.97 -29.44 -14.22
N LYS A 138 -1.28 -28.42 -13.70
CA LYS A 138 -1.83 -27.11 -13.31
C LYS A 138 -1.30 -25.97 -14.18
N GLY A 139 -0.61 -26.29 -15.28
CA GLY A 139 -0.01 -25.32 -16.20
C GLY A 139 1.27 -24.67 -15.67
N LYS A 140 1.81 -25.08 -14.51
CA LYS A 140 3.02 -24.47 -13.94
C LYS A 140 4.28 -25.13 -14.49
N ILE A 141 5.24 -24.30 -14.89
CA ILE A 141 6.55 -24.76 -15.36
C ILE A 141 7.54 -24.68 -14.20
N SER A 142 8.07 -25.83 -13.78
CA SER A 142 9.13 -25.89 -12.77
C SER A 142 10.51 -26.00 -13.43
N LYS A 143 11.56 -25.58 -12.74
CA LYS A 143 12.95 -25.72 -13.22
C LYS A 143 13.30 -27.18 -13.58
N ALA A 144 12.73 -28.14 -12.85
CA ALA A 144 12.93 -29.57 -13.11
C ALA A 144 12.22 -30.02 -14.39
N ASN A 145 10.96 -29.62 -14.59
CA ASN A 145 10.18 -30.00 -15.78
C ASN A 145 10.77 -29.37 -17.04
N LEU A 146 11.15 -28.09 -16.96
CA LEU A 146 11.81 -27.39 -18.06
C LEU A 146 13.12 -28.07 -18.48
N GLN A 147 13.92 -28.52 -17.51
CA GLN A 147 15.16 -29.24 -17.80
C GLN A 147 14.91 -30.63 -18.41
N LYS A 148 13.81 -31.30 -18.06
CA LYS A 148 13.43 -32.57 -18.70
C LYS A 148 12.98 -32.34 -20.14
N ALA A 149 12.08 -31.38 -20.37
CA ALA A 149 11.62 -31.02 -21.71
C ALA A 149 12.78 -30.66 -22.65
N ILE A 150 13.74 -29.83 -22.20
CA ILE A 150 14.93 -29.49 -23.00
C ILE A 150 15.80 -30.73 -23.30
N LYS A 151 15.91 -31.68 -22.37
CA LYS A 151 16.69 -32.91 -22.60
C LYS A 151 15.98 -33.86 -23.56
N GLU A 152 14.68 -33.99 -23.45
CA GLU A 152 13.85 -34.84 -24.31
C GLU A 152 13.80 -34.29 -25.74
N LEU A 153 13.74 -32.97 -25.90
CA LEU A 153 13.80 -32.30 -27.20
C LEU A 153 15.15 -32.49 -27.92
N GLY A 154 16.23 -32.64 -27.17
CA GLY A 154 17.56 -32.93 -27.72
C GLY A 154 18.23 -31.72 -28.40
N LYS A 155 18.80 -31.93 -29.59
CA LYS A 155 19.52 -30.87 -30.33
C LYS A 155 18.55 -30.09 -31.22
N ARG A 156 18.90 -28.83 -31.47
CA ARG A 156 18.18 -27.97 -32.43
C ARG A 156 18.32 -28.52 -33.85
N HIS A 157 17.18 -28.70 -34.50
CA HIS A 157 16.97 -29.16 -35.87
C HIS A 157 15.93 -28.25 -36.54
N THR A 158 15.69 -28.42 -37.84
CA THR A 158 14.72 -27.57 -38.58
C THR A 158 13.31 -27.70 -38.03
N ASP A 159 12.93 -28.90 -37.58
CA ASP A 159 11.55 -29.23 -37.25
C ASP A 159 11.19 -28.91 -35.79
N ASN A 160 12.19 -28.73 -34.91
CA ASN A 160 12.00 -28.41 -33.49
C ASN A 160 12.58 -27.03 -33.10
N ALA A 161 12.94 -26.21 -34.10
CA ALA A 161 13.62 -24.94 -33.88
C ALA A 161 12.84 -24.00 -32.96
N GLU A 162 11.53 -23.88 -33.19
CA GLU A 162 10.65 -22.96 -32.44
C GLU A 162 10.46 -23.41 -30.98
N GLU A 163 10.19 -24.70 -30.76
CA GLU A 163 10.09 -25.30 -29.41
C GLU A 163 11.42 -25.15 -28.65
N TYR A 164 12.54 -25.42 -29.32
CA TYR A 164 13.87 -25.34 -28.73
C TYR A 164 14.20 -23.90 -28.30
N ASP A 165 13.99 -22.94 -29.20
CA ASP A 165 14.29 -21.53 -28.94
C ASP A 165 13.39 -20.98 -27.83
N LEU A 166 12.12 -21.40 -27.77
CA LEU A 166 11.16 -21.00 -26.74
C LEU A 166 11.51 -21.58 -25.36
N LEU A 167 11.80 -22.88 -25.26
CA LEU A 167 12.20 -23.51 -23.98
C LEU A 167 13.50 -22.89 -23.45
N HIS A 168 14.45 -22.56 -24.33
CA HIS A 168 15.68 -21.86 -23.94
C HIS A 168 15.44 -20.40 -23.53
N ARG A 169 14.51 -19.69 -24.18
CA ARG A 169 14.07 -18.36 -23.75
C ARG A 169 13.43 -18.42 -22.36
N TYR A 170 12.50 -19.34 -22.14
CA TYR A 170 11.83 -19.52 -20.85
C TYR A 170 12.84 -19.89 -19.74
N LYS A 171 13.80 -20.76 -20.05
CA LYS A 171 14.91 -21.09 -19.12
C LYS A 171 15.72 -19.85 -18.74
N THR A 172 16.05 -19.01 -19.73
CA THR A 172 16.80 -17.77 -19.48
C THR A 172 16.02 -16.83 -18.57
N LEU A 173 14.70 -16.72 -18.74
CA LEU A 173 13.84 -15.93 -17.86
C LEU A 173 13.80 -16.49 -16.43
N MET A 174 13.67 -17.81 -16.26
CA MET A 174 13.70 -18.45 -14.93
C MET A 174 15.06 -18.29 -14.23
N ASP A 175 16.16 -18.43 -14.97
CA ASP A 175 17.50 -18.27 -14.40
C ASP A 175 17.75 -16.80 -13.97
N LYS A 176 17.29 -15.82 -14.76
CA LYS A 176 17.32 -14.39 -14.38
C LYS A 176 16.46 -14.08 -13.16
N GLU A 177 15.25 -14.62 -13.07
CA GLU A 177 14.37 -14.44 -11.91
C GLU A 177 15.03 -15.01 -10.63
N ALA A 178 15.64 -16.18 -10.71
CA ALA A 178 16.37 -16.78 -9.60
C ALA A 178 17.59 -15.95 -9.17
N GLU A 179 18.29 -15.35 -10.14
CA GLU A 179 19.39 -14.42 -9.87
C GLU A 179 18.89 -13.16 -9.16
N LEU A 180 17.85 -12.49 -9.69
CA LEU A 180 17.24 -11.32 -9.06
C LEU A 180 16.74 -11.62 -7.64
N GLN A 181 16.14 -12.80 -7.44
CA GLN A 181 15.69 -13.22 -6.11
C GLN A 181 16.87 -13.34 -5.13
N THR A 182 18.02 -13.83 -5.61
CA THR A 182 19.25 -13.94 -4.81
C THR A 182 19.82 -12.55 -4.51
N GLN A 183 19.89 -11.67 -5.51
CA GLN A 183 20.34 -10.28 -5.36
C GLN A 183 19.45 -9.52 -4.37
N SER A 184 18.13 -9.64 -4.48
CA SER A 184 17.16 -9.01 -3.56
C SER A 184 17.33 -9.50 -2.12
N LYS A 185 17.52 -10.81 -1.92
CA LYS A 185 17.78 -11.37 -0.57
C LYS A 185 19.07 -10.80 0.02
N THR A 186 20.15 -10.73 -0.76
CA THR A 186 21.43 -10.17 -0.33
C THR A 186 21.29 -8.69 0.01
N ALA A 187 20.70 -7.90 -0.88
CA ALA A 187 20.51 -6.46 -0.69
C ALA A 187 19.62 -6.16 0.54
N LYS A 188 18.55 -6.94 0.77
CA LYS A 188 17.73 -6.80 1.99
C LYS A 188 18.52 -7.10 3.26
N ALA A 189 19.34 -8.15 3.25
CA ALA A 189 20.17 -8.52 4.40
C ALA A 189 21.29 -7.50 4.67
N GLU A 190 21.84 -6.88 3.62
CA GLU A 190 22.80 -5.79 3.75
C GLU A 190 22.15 -4.52 4.31
N LEU A 191 21.00 -4.12 3.76
CA LEU A 191 20.22 -2.99 4.25
C LEU A 191 19.85 -3.17 5.73
N GLU A 192 19.43 -4.37 6.12
CA GLU A 192 19.14 -4.71 7.52
C GLU A 192 20.33 -4.44 8.45
N LYS A 193 21.54 -4.87 8.06
CA LYS A 193 22.76 -4.63 8.85
C LYS A 193 23.09 -3.14 8.94
N LEU A 194 22.96 -2.42 7.82
CA LEU A 194 23.21 -0.98 7.76
C LEU A 194 22.25 -0.21 8.67
N VAL A 195 20.96 -0.56 8.63
CA VAL A 195 19.94 0.03 9.49
C VAL A 195 20.28 -0.18 10.96
N ILE A 196 20.57 -1.41 11.39
CA ILE A 196 20.94 -1.71 12.79
C ILE A 196 22.19 -0.93 13.21
N ALA A 197 23.19 -0.83 12.33
CA ALA A 197 24.42 -0.10 12.61
C ALA A 197 24.23 1.42 12.68
N GLN A 198 23.18 1.95 12.04
CA GLN A 198 22.90 3.39 12.03
C GLN A 198 22.29 3.88 13.34
N TYR A 199 21.44 3.08 14.01
CA TYR A 199 20.74 3.49 15.24
C TYR A 199 21.68 4.02 16.34
N PRO A 200 22.79 3.35 16.69
CA PRO A 200 23.73 3.84 17.70
C PRO A 200 24.50 5.11 17.29
N GLN A 201 24.55 5.44 16.00
CA GLN A 201 25.28 6.60 15.48
C GLN A 201 24.45 7.88 15.48
N LEU A 202 23.14 7.79 15.69
CA LEU A 202 22.24 8.94 15.68
C LEU A 202 22.56 9.90 16.83
N THR A 203 22.74 11.16 16.49
CA THR A 203 22.87 12.23 17.48
C THR A 203 21.50 12.59 18.06
N VAL A 204 21.49 13.20 19.25
CA VAL A 204 20.25 13.65 19.90
C VAL A 204 19.44 14.60 19.02
N ASP A 205 20.09 15.48 18.26
CA ASP A 205 19.39 16.43 17.40
C ASP A 205 18.80 15.74 16.16
N GLU A 206 19.49 14.75 15.58
CA GLU A 206 18.91 13.91 14.52
C GLU A 206 17.71 13.11 15.03
N ILE A 207 17.78 12.55 16.24
CA ILE A 207 16.64 11.84 16.85
C ILE A 207 15.44 12.78 17.01
N LYS A 208 15.65 14.02 17.47
CA LYS A 208 14.56 15.01 17.58
C LYS A 208 13.93 15.29 16.23
N THR A 209 14.73 15.52 15.19
CA THR A 209 14.21 15.75 13.84
C THR A 209 13.42 14.53 13.33
N LEU A 210 13.97 13.32 13.49
CA LEU A 210 13.31 12.08 13.03
C LEU A 210 11.98 11.83 13.77
N VAL A 211 11.93 12.06 15.08
CA VAL A 211 10.72 11.82 15.88
C VAL A 211 9.70 12.95 15.73
N VAL A 212 10.12 14.21 15.81
CA VAL A 212 9.18 15.34 15.81
C VAL A 212 8.75 15.69 14.39
N ASP A 213 9.70 15.89 13.47
CA ASP A 213 9.40 16.38 12.13
C ASP A 213 8.96 15.23 11.21
N ASP A 214 9.79 14.19 11.13
CA ASP A 214 9.61 13.11 10.15
C ASP A 214 8.58 12.05 10.60
N LYS A 215 8.37 11.84 11.91
CA LYS A 215 7.36 10.90 12.45
C LYS A 215 6.06 11.62 12.84
N TRP A 216 6.08 12.44 13.87
CA TRP A 216 4.85 13.01 14.45
C TRP A 216 4.21 14.07 13.56
N LEU A 217 4.97 15.10 13.17
CA LEU A 217 4.46 16.20 12.38
C LEU A 217 4.04 15.74 10.99
N HIS A 218 4.81 14.84 10.36
CA HIS A 218 4.42 14.21 9.10
C HIS A 218 3.07 13.48 9.22
N SER A 219 2.91 12.61 10.23
CA SER A 219 1.66 11.84 10.43
C SER A 219 0.46 12.76 10.68
N ILE A 220 0.62 13.77 11.54
CA ILE A 220 -0.44 14.73 11.84
C ILE A 220 -0.80 15.53 10.58
N ARG A 221 0.19 16.04 9.84
CA ARG A 221 -0.04 16.77 8.59
C ARG A 221 -0.82 15.93 7.58
N GLN A 222 -0.43 14.67 7.39
CA GLN A 222 -1.11 13.78 6.47
C GLN A 222 -2.58 13.59 6.86
N ARG A 223 -2.87 13.34 8.14
CA ARG A 223 -4.26 13.20 8.64
C ARG A 223 -5.08 14.48 8.41
N LEU A 224 -4.50 15.64 8.71
CA LEU A 224 -5.16 16.93 8.50
C LEU A 224 -5.42 17.21 7.02
N THR A 225 -4.47 16.91 6.13
CA THR A 225 -4.65 17.05 4.68
C THR A 225 -5.74 16.11 4.18
N THR A 226 -5.75 14.85 4.61
CA THR A 226 -6.82 13.90 4.25
C THR A 226 -8.20 14.38 4.73
N GLU A 227 -8.29 14.99 5.91
CA GLU A 227 -9.55 15.59 6.36
C GLU A 227 -10.00 16.75 5.47
N MET A 228 -9.07 17.59 5.02
CA MET A 228 -9.38 18.67 4.07
C MET A 228 -9.89 18.14 2.72
N ASP A 229 -9.29 17.05 2.23
CA ASP A 229 -9.75 16.38 1.00
C ASP A 229 -11.16 15.79 1.20
N ASN A 230 -11.42 15.16 2.34
CA ASN A 230 -12.74 14.62 2.69
C ASN A 230 -13.82 15.71 2.75
N ILE A 231 -13.51 16.86 3.36
CA ILE A 231 -14.40 18.02 3.42
C ILE A 231 -14.73 18.48 1.99
N SER A 232 -13.71 18.58 1.13
CA SER A 232 -13.88 18.99 -0.27
C SER A 232 -14.78 18.03 -1.03
N HIS A 233 -14.55 16.72 -0.90
CA HIS A 233 -15.40 15.69 -1.50
C HIS A 233 -16.86 15.77 -1.01
N ARG A 234 -17.06 15.92 0.31
CA ARG A 234 -18.40 16.06 0.90
C ARG A 234 -19.13 17.30 0.37
N LEU A 235 -18.42 18.41 0.23
CA LEU A 235 -18.98 19.63 -0.34
C LEU A 235 -19.38 19.43 -1.81
N THR A 236 -18.52 18.82 -2.62
CA THR A 236 -18.83 18.50 -4.02
C THR A 236 -20.07 17.61 -4.15
N GLN A 237 -20.16 16.54 -3.34
CA GLN A 237 -21.34 15.67 -3.34
C GLN A 237 -22.60 16.45 -2.96
N ARG A 238 -22.52 17.31 -1.93
CA ARG A 238 -23.68 18.10 -1.49
C ARG A 238 -24.11 19.14 -2.52
N ILE A 239 -23.16 19.75 -3.25
CA ILE A 239 -23.47 20.63 -4.38
C ILE A 239 -24.15 19.85 -5.50
N LYS A 240 -23.68 18.64 -5.81
CA LYS A 240 -24.29 17.76 -6.82
C LYS A 240 -25.72 17.37 -6.42
N GLU A 241 -25.92 16.91 -5.19
CA GLU A 241 -27.25 16.58 -4.64
C GLU A 241 -28.20 17.77 -4.71
N LEU A 242 -27.73 18.98 -4.35
CA LEU A 242 -28.53 20.20 -4.47
C LEU A 242 -28.83 20.53 -5.93
N ALA A 243 -27.86 20.41 -6.84
CA ALA A 243 -28.06 20.64 -8.26
C ALA A 243 -29.07 19.66 -8.88
N GLU A 244 -29.04 18.38 -8.49
CA GLU A 244 -30.01 17.37 -8.92
C GLU A 244 -31.40 17.66 -8.34
N ARG A 245 -31.48 17.92 -7.03
CA ARG A 245 -32.75 18.18 -6.32
C ARG A 245 -33.44 19.45 -6.81
N TYR A 246 -32.68 20.51 -7.07
CA TYR A 246 -33.22 21.81 -7.48
C TYR A 246 -33.12 22.06 -8.99
N GLY A 247 -32.46 21.18 -9.77
CA GLY A 247 -32.40 21.26 -11.23
C GLY A 247 -33.73 20.96 -11.91
N THR A 248 -34.59 20.15 -11.26
CA THR A 248 -35.98 19.96 -11.67
C THR A 248 -36.92 20.14 -10.47
N PRO A 249 -37.26 21.40 -10.11
CA PRO A 249 -38.12 21.66 -8.97
C PRO A 249 -39.45 20.92 -9.12
N LEU A 250 -39.95 20.33 -8.02
CA LEU A 250 -41.25 19.64 -7.98
C LEU A 250 -42.39 20.44 -8.64
N PRO A 251 -42.50 21.78 -8.46
CA PRO A 251 -43.53 22.57 -9.14
C PRO A 251 -43.44 22.53 -10.67
N LYS A 252 -42.22 22.47 -11.23
CA LYS A 252 -42.02 22.35 -12.68
C LYS A 252 -42.43 20.97 -13.17
N GLN A 253 -42.07 19.91 -12.43
CA GLN A 253 -42.51 18.56 -12.75
C GLN A 253 -44.03 18.41 -12.66
N THR A 254 -44.69 19.01 -11.65
CA THR A 254 -46.16 19.05 -11.55
C THR A 254 -46.79 19.76 -12.74
N ALA A 255 -46.27 20.93 -13.12
CA ALA A 255 -46.77 21.66 -14.29
C ALA A 255 -46.59 20.87 -15.60
N ASP A 256 -45.46 20.17 -15.76
CA ASP A 256 -45.20 19.33 -16.92
C ASP A 256 -46.14 18.11 -16.95
N VAL A 257 -46.40 17.48 -15.79
CA VAL A 257 -47.37 16.39 -15.64
C VAL A 257 -48.79 16.86 -15.97
N ASP A 258 -49.26 17.97 -15.41
CA ASP A 258 -50.58 18.52 -15.69
C ASP A 258 -50.75 18.85 -17.19
N SER A 259 -49.70 19.38 -17.82
CA SER A 259 -49.68 19.66 -19.25
C SER A 259 -49.77 18.39 -20.10
N LEU A 260 -49.02 17.35 -19.74
CA LEU A 260 -49.06 16.05 -20.41
C LEU A 260 -50.39 15.33 -20.18
N GLU A 261 -50.93 15.37 -18.96
CA GLU A 261 -52.23 14.82 -18.61
C GLU A 261 -53.34 15.48 -19.44
N THR A 262 -53.34 16.81 -19.54
CA THR A 262 -54.28 17.55 -20.39
C THR A 262 -54.20 17.09 -21.86
N LYS A 263 -52.98 16.88 -22.39
CA LYS A 263 -52.79 16.37 -23.76
C LYS A 263 -53.32 14.95 -23.92
N VAL A 264 -53.03 14.07 -22.96
CA VAL A 264 -53.52 12.68 -22.98
C VAL A 264 -55.04 12.64 -22.89
N MET A 265 -55.65 13.44 -22.01
CA MET A 265 -57.10 13.54 -21.88
C MET A 265 -57.75 14.03 -23.19
N ALA A 266 -57.16 15.05 -23.84
CA ALA A 266 -57.63 15.51 -25.14
C ALA A 266 -57.53 14.42 -26.22
N HIS A 267 -56.43 13.66 -26.24
CA HIS A 267 -56.27 12.53 -27.15
C HIS A 267 -57.28 11.40 -26.89
N LEU A 268 -57.51 11.01 -25.64
CA LEU A 268 -58.49 10.00 -25.27
C LEU A 268 -59.92 10.41 -25.64
N ALA A 269 -60.28 11.68 -25.41
CA ALA A 269 -61.57 12.24 -25.84
C ALA A 269 -61.71 12.19 -27.37
N SER A 270 -60.64 12.52 -28.12
CA SER A 270 -60.66 12.42 -29.59
C SER A 270 -60.82 11.00 -30.11
N MET A 271 -60.40 10.00 -29.33
CA MET A 271 -60.55 8.58 -29.62
C MET A 271 -61.91 8.01 -29.18
N GLY A 272 -62.80 8.82 -28.60
CA GLY A 272 -64.14 8.42 -28.21
C GLY A 272 -64.24 7.77 -26.82
N PHE A 273 -63.18 7.85 -26.01
CA PHE A 273 -63.25 7.47 -24.59
C PHE A 273 -63.79 8.65 -23.78
N THR A 274 -64.87 8.44 -23.03
CA THR A 274 -65.37 9.39 -22.04
C THR A 274 -64.55 9.29 -20.76
N LEU A 275 -63.90 10.40 -20.38
CA LEU A 275 -63.18 10.58 -19.13
C LEU A 275 -64.10 11.10 -18.03
#